data_AF-A0A9Y2JP97-F1
#
_entry.id   AF-A0A9Y2JP97-F1
#
_cell.length_a   1.000
_cell.length_b   1.000
_cell.length_c   1.000
_cell.angle_alpha   90.00
_cell.angle_beta   90.00
_cell.angle_gamma   90.00
#
_symmetry.space_group_name_H-M   'P 1'
#
loop_
_entity.id
_entity.type
_entity.pdbx_description
1 polymer ?
#
loop_
_entity_poly.entity_id
_entity_poly.type
_entity_poly.pdbx_seq_one_letter_code
_entity_poly.pdbx_strand_id
1 'polypeptide(L)'
;MPAPITRAYGQFCGLARALEIIGERWSLLIVRDLVLGPKRYDELQAGLPKIPPSILSARLNELEATGVLRRRVRAELDAGLIYELTQYGSELDHILLDLGLWGARSLHQPGPDDVFTLDSAILSLYTTFRAEVAEGVQITYEIRYDDRMIVHALIEDGAVKVGEGRFAGADLVVKATSGAAMLDLMSGQVSAAEAVRTGKLAIEGDLADLELMVRLFHVPAAPEPPSGIVVR
;
A
#
# COMPACT_ATOMS: atom_id res chain seq x y z
N MET A 1 26.29 19.35 -3.03
CA MET A 1 26.20 18.42 -4.17
C MET A 1 25.70 17.09 -3.65
N PRO A 2 24.74 16.42 -4.32
CA PRO A 2 24.28 15.09 -3.90
C PRO A 2 25.46 14.11 -3.90
N ALA A 3 25.46 13.16 -2.97
CA ALA A 3 26.49 12.15 -2.87
C ALA A 3 26.60 11.34 -4.18
N PRO A 4 27.80 10.87 -4.57
CA PRO A 4 27.95 10.04 -5.76
C PRO A 4 27.19 8.73 -5.57
N ILE A 5 26.32 8.40 -6.52
CA ILE A 5 25.61 7.11 -6.51
C ILE A 5 26.62 6.01 -6.83
N THR A 6 26.66 5.01 -5.95
CA THR A 6 27.62 3.88 -5.97
C THR A 6 27.48 2.98 -7.20
N ARG A 7 26.36 3.03 -7.92
CA ARG A 7 26.09 2.25 -9.14
C ARG A 7 25.35 3.12 -10.16
N ALA A 8 26.06 3.55 -11.19
CA ALA A 8 25.49 4.31 -12.30
C ALA A 8 25.21 3.40 -13.50
N TYR A 9 24.08 3.60 -14.19
CA TYR A 9 23.77 2.89 -15.44
C TYR A 9 24.53 3.44 -16.65
N GLY A 10 25.20 4.59 -16.50
CA GLY A 10 25.87 5.27 -17.61
C GLY A 10 24.90 5.87 -18.63
N GLN A 11 23.65 6.09 -18.24
CA GLN A 11 22.59 6.66 -19.08
C GLN A 11 22.25 8.07 -18.58
N PHE A 12 22.16 9.03 -19.49
CA PHE A 12 21.77 10.40 -19.16
C PHE A 12 20.27 10.61 -19.38
N CYS A 13 19.44 10.02 -18.52
CA CYS A 13 17.99 10.24 -18.52
C CYS A 13 17.40 10.18 -17.11
N GLY A 14 16.26 10.85 -16.91
CA GLY A 14 15.60 10.92 -15.61
C GLY A 14 15.18 9.55 -15.05
N LEU A 15 14.75 8.63 -15.91
CA LEU A 15 14.33 7.28 -15.49
C LEU A 15 15.51 6.44 -14.98
N ALA A 16 16.64 6.43 -15.69
CA ALA A 16 17.84 5.75 -15.22
C ALA A 16 18.30 6.35 -13.88
N ARG A 17 18.24 7.68 -13.75
CA ARG A 17 18.56 8.37 -12.50
C ARG A 17 17.60 8.00 -11.36
N ALA A 18 16.31 7.82 -11.63
CA ALA A 18 15.36 7.37 -10.62
C ALA A 18 15.71 5.94 -10.16
N LEU A 19 16.00 5.03 -11.09
CA LEU A 19 16.38 3.64 -10.78
C LEU A 19 17.70 3.54 -10.00
N GLU A 20 18.63 4.47 -10.24
CA GLU A 20 19.85 4.60 -9.44
C GLU A 20 19.59 4.98 -7.98
N ILE A 21 18.48 5.67 -7.69
CA ILE A 21 18.11 6.16 -6.36
C ILE A 21 17.20 5.15 -5.64
N ILE A 22 16.16 4.66 -6.31
CA ILE A 22 15.09 3.84 -5.71
C ILE A 22 14.99 2.41 -6.26
N GLY A 23 15.77 2.06 -7.29
CA GLY A 23 15.68 0.76 -7.97
C GLY A 23 16.37 -0.40 -7.25
N GLU A 24 17.24 -0.10 -6.28
CA GLU A 24 17.85 -1.12 -5.44
C GLU A 24 16.80 -1.82 -4.57
N ARG A 25 16.92 -3.15 -4.41
CA ARG A 25 15.96 -3.95 -3.63
C ARG A 25 15.76 -3.34 -2.24
N TRP A 26 14.50 -3.30 -1.81
CA TRP A 26 13.98 -2.71 -0.58
C TRP A 26 13.86 -1.17 -0.53
N SER A 27 14.57 -0.41 -1.37
CA SER A 27 14.54 1.06 -1.28
C SER A 27 13.11 1.59 -1.43
N LEU A 28 12.43 1.17 -2.48
CA LEU A 28 11.05 1.61 -2.74
C LEU A 28 10.04 1.06 -1.73
N LEU A 29 10.32 -0.08 -1.09
CA LEU A 29 9.48 -0.63 -0.01
C LEU A 29 9.66 0.13 1.32
N ILE A 30 10.84 0.70 1.57
CA ILE A 30 11.06 1.62 2.70
C ILE A 30 10.30 2.92 2.44
N VAL A 31 10.41 3.48 1.23
CA VAL A 31 9.65 4.69 0.85
C VAL A 31 8.15 4.42 0.99
N ARG A 32 7.65 3.29 0.48
CA ARG A 32 6.26 2.83 0.62
C ARG A 32 5.77 2.96 2.07
N ASP A 33 6.49 2.41 3.05
CA ASP A 33 6.04 2.46 4.45
C ASP A 33 6.11 3.89 5.01
N LEU A 34 7.07 4.71 4.58
CA LEU A 34 7.20 6.11 5.02
C LEU A 34 6.18 7.07 4.39
N VAL A 35 5.47 6.68 3.32
CA VAL A 35 4.33 7.46 2.77
C VAL A 35 3.24 7.64 3.83
N LEU A 36 3.07 6.65 4.71
CA LEU A 36 2.08 6.69 5.79
C LEU A 36 2.52 7.56 6.98
N GLY A 37 3.75 8.08 6.96
CA GLY A 37 4.28 9.02 7.93
C GLY A 37 5.64 8.60 8.52
N PRO A 38 6.19 9.43 9.43
CA PRO A 38 7.50 9.19 10.02
C PRO A 38 7.54 7.94 10.91
N LYS A 39 8.55 7.08 10.70
CA LYS A 39 8.72 5.82 11.44
C LYS A 39 10.10 5.71 12.08
N ARG A 40 10.18 5.02 13.21
CA ARG A 40 11.42 4.56 13.84
C ARG A 40 12.01 3.38 13.07
N TYR A 41 13.26 3.04 13.38
CA TYR A 41 13.96 1.92 12.74
C TYR A 41 13.24 0.57 12.96
N ASP A 42 12.79 0.32 14.19
CA ASP A 42 12.10 -0.90 14.60
C ASP A 42 10.73 -1.03 13.95
N GLU A 43 10.01 0.09 13.77
CA GLU A 43 8.75 0.12 13.02
C GLU A 43 8.97 -0.23 11.54
N LEU A 44 10.01 0.32 10.90
CA LEU A 44 10.37 -0.04 9.52
C LEU A 44 10.80 -1.51 9.40
N GLN A 45 11.57 -2.02 10.37
CA GLN A 45 11.98 -3.42 10.40
C GLN A 45 10.77 -4.36 10.59
N ALA A 46 9.76 -3.95 11.36
CA ALA A 46 8.52 -4.69 11.54
C ALA A 46 7.62 -4.65 10.29
N GLY A 47 7.59 -3.52 9.56
CA GLY A 47 6.89 -3.38 8.28
C GLY A 47 7.55 -4.17 7.12
N LEU A 48 8.84 -4.46 7.26
CA LEU A 48 9.65 -5.21 6.30
C LEU A 48 10.31 -6.44 6.94
N PRO A 49 9.56 -7.43 7.46
CA PRO A 49 10.13 -8.47 8.32
C PRO A 49 11.20 -9.35 7.66
N LYS A 50 11.23 -9.37 6.32
CA LYS A 50 12.22 -10.11 5.52
C LYS A 50 13.46 -9.29 5.13
N ILE A 51 13.55 -8.00 5.48
CA ILE A 51 14.75 -7.20 5.21
C ILE A 51 15.84 -7.54 6.22
N PRO A 52 17.07 -7.87 5.80
CA PRO A 52 18.19 -7.99 6.74
C PRO A 52 18.51 -6.63 7.37
N PRO A 53 18.78 -6.55 8.70
CA PRO A 53 19.04 -5.28 9.38
C PRO A 53 20.18 -4.44 8.78
N SER A 54 21.25 -5.10 8.33
CA SER A 54 22.38 -4.43 7.66
C SER A 54 21.96 -3.80 6.33
N ILE A 55 21.03 -4.44 5.61
CA ILE A 55 20.49 -3.92 4.35
C ILE A 55 19.53 -2.76 4.61
N LEU A 56 18.67 -2.84 5.63
CA LEU A 56 17.82 -1.72 6.04
C LEU A 56 18.66 -0.48 6.38
N SER A 57 19.68 -0.66 7.21
CA SER A 57 20.59 0.42 7.59
C SER A 57 21.32 1.03 6.38
N ALA A 58 21.82 0.20 5.46
CA ALA A 58 22.47 0.66 4.24
C ALA A 58 21.52 1.48 3.35
N ARG A 59 20.29 0.99 3.15
CA ARG A 59 19.28 1.64 2.31
C ARG A 59 18.80 2.95 2.90
N LEU A 60 18.61 3.04 4.22
CA LEU A 60 18.26 4.29 4.89
C LEU A 60 19.36 5.36 4.70
N ASN A 61 20.63 4.98 4.84
CA ASN A 61 21.75 5.91 4.61
C ASN A 61 21.82 6.39 3.15
N GLU A 62 21.58 5.51 2.18
CA GLU A 62 21.58 5.86 0.75
C GLU A 62 20.40 6.79 0.39
N LEU A 63 19.20 6.49 0.88
CA LEU A 63 18.01 7.33 0.68
C LEU A 63 18.17 8.71 1.36
N GLU A 64 18.84 8.77 2.51
CA GLU A 64 19.21 10.04 3.16
C GLU A 64 20.23 10.83 2.31
N ALA A 65 21.29 10.16 1.83
CA ALA A 65 22.34 10.78 1.04
C ALA A 65 21.87 11.32 -0.33
N THR A 66 20.80 10.72 -0.87
CA THR A 66 20.12 11.18 -2.11
C THR A 66 19.02 12.21 -1.83
N GLY A 67 18.71 12.48 -0.56
CA GLY A 67 17.72 13.46 -0.14
C GLY A 67 16.26 12.99 -0.24
N VAL A 68 16.01 11.70 -0.46
CA VAL A 68 14.66 11.13 -0.49
C VAL A 68 14.04 11.13 0.90
N LEU A 69 14.82 10.79 1.92
CA LEU A 69 14.39 10.85 3.31
C LEU A 69 15.35 11.70 4.15
N ARG A 70 14.93 12.02 5.36
CA ARG A 70 15.80 12.60 6.39
C ARG A 70 15.56 11.89 7.73
N ARG A 71 16.61 11.85 8.55
CA ARG A 71 16.49 11.43 9.95
C ARG A 71 16.38 12.66 10.86
N ARG A 72 15.50 12.61 11.85
CA ARG A 72 15.41 13.64 12.89
C ARG A 72 14.98 13.07 14.23
N VAL A 73 15.19 13.83 15.29
CA VAL A 73 14.66 13.50 16.62
C VAL A 73 13.23 14.04 16.72
N ARG A 74 12.29 13.20 17.16
CA ARG A 74 10.91 13.64 17.44
C ARG A 74 10.92 14.61 18.63
N ALA A 75 10.20 15.73 18.51
CA ALA A 75 10.23 16.83 19.49
C ALA A 75 9.39 16.57 20.76
N GLU A 76 8.57 15.53 20.77
CA GLU A 76 7.63 15.21 21.84
C GLU A 76 8.21 14.23 22.88
N LEU A 77 7.44 13.96 23.94
CA LEU A 77 7.82 13.19 25.14
C LEU A 77 8.42 11.80 24.88
N ASP A 78 8.23 11.23 23.69
CA ASP A 78 8.87 10.00 23.24
C ASP A 78 10.01 10.30 22.25
N ALA A 79 11.01 11.04 22.74
CA ALA A 79 12.15 11.50 21.95
C ALA A 79 12.92 10.30 21.38
N GLY A 80 12.81 10.12 20.06
CA GLY A 80 13.45 9.04 19.33
C GLY A 80 13.86 9.46 17.94
N LEU A 81 14.85 8.77 17.39
CA LEU A 81 15.26 8.92 15.99
C LEU A 81 14.17 8.34 15.10
N ILE A 82 13.64 9.18 14.21
CA ILE A 82 12.66 8.81 13.19
C ILE A 82 13.21 9.12 11.80
N TYR A 83 12.74 8.38 10.82
CA TYR A 83 12.95 8.60 9.40
C TYR A 83 11.65 9.15 8.81
N GLU A 84 11.74 10.15 7.96
CA GLU A 84 10.59 10.71 7.25
C GLU A 84 10.99 11.09 5.82
N LEU A 85 10.03 11.03 4.90
CA LEU A 85 10.24 11.53 3.55
C LEU A 85 10.52 13.04 3.60
N THR A 86 11.42 13.50 2.74
CA THR A 86 11.56 14.93 2.45
C THR A 86 10.46 15.36 1.48
N GLN A 87 10.37 16.66 1.18
CA GLN A 87 9.50 17.14 0.10
C GLN A 87 9.78 16.42 -1.23
N TYR A 88 11.06 16.21 -1.56
CA TYR A 88 11.45 15.47 -2.76
C TYR A 88 11.05 13.98 -2.68
N GLY A 89 11.16 13.37 -1.50
CA GLY A 89 10.72 11.98 -1.30
C GLY A 89 9.21 11.79 -1.44
N SER A 90 8.41 12.73 -0.92
CA SER A 90 6.95 12.70 -1.00
C SER A 90 6.41 12.88 -2.44
N GLU A 91 7.23 13.40 -3.37
CA GLU A 91 6.86 13.38 -4.79
C GLU A 91 6.75 11.95 -5.34
N LEU A 92 7.29 10.93 -4.65
CA LEU A 92 7.15 9.52 -5.04
C LEU A 92 5.78 8.94 -4.71
N ASP A 93 4.94 9.59 -3.89
CA ASP A 93 3.70 9.02 -3.37
C ASP A 93 2.77 8.55 -4.50
N HIS A 94 2.49 9.42 -5.47
CA HIS A 94 1.63 9.07 -6.61
C HIS A 94 2.24 7.98 -7.50
N ILE A 95 3.56 8.02 -7.73
CA ILE A 95 4.29 7.00 -8.51
C ILE A 95 4.20 5.64 -7.82
N LEU A 96 4.33 5.62 -6.50
CA LEU A 96 4.19 4.43 -5.66
C LEU A 96 2.80 3.85 -5.74
N LEU A 97 1.76 4.69 -5.66
CA LEU A 97 0.37 4.25 -5.75
C LEU A 97 0.07 3.64 -7.12
N ASP A 98 0.49 4.31 -8.21
CA ASP A 98 0.32 3.84 -9.58
C ASP A 98 1.07 2.52 -9.82
N LEU A 99 2.32 2.42 -9.35
CA LEU A 99 3.11 1.20 -9.45
C LEU A 99 2.50 0.07 -8.62
N GLY A 100 1.97 0.38 -7.44
CA GLY A 100 1.26 -0.55 -6.57
C GLY A 100 0.00 -1.10 -7.25
N LEU A 101 -0.81 -0.24 -7.86
CA LEU A 101 -1.99 -0.65 -8.62
C LEU A 101 -1.61 -1.48 -9.84
N TRP A 102 -0.55 -1.10 -10.58
CA TRP A 102 -0.03 -1.88 -11.70
C TRP A 102 0.42 -3.28 -11.25
N GLY A 103 1.17 -3.37 -10.15
CA GLY A 103 1.62 -4.64 -9.58
C GLY A 103 0.48 -5.50 -9.02
N ALA A 104 -0.56 -4.87 -8.45
CA ALA A 104 -1.73 -5.56 -7.90
C ALA A 104 -2.45 -6.42 -8.95
N ARG A 105 -2.41 -6.03 -10.22
CA ARG A 105 -3.01 -6.78 -11.35
C ARG A 105 -2.36 -8.14 -11.60
N SER A 106 -1.17 -8.36 -11.05
CA SER A 106 -0.40 -9.61 -11.15
C SER A 106 -0.31 -10.35 -9.82
N LEU A 107 -1.07 -9.93 -8.80
CA LEU A 107 -1.16 -10.69 -7.56
C LEU A 107 -1.88 -12.01 -7.80
N HIS A 108 -1.38 -13.03 -7.13
CA HIS A 108 -2.00 -14.34 -7.04
C HIS A 108 -2.30 -14.63 -5.58
N GLN A 109 -2.79 -15.83 -5.29
CA GLN A 109 -2.93 -16.28 -3.90
C GLN A 109 -1.57 -16.16 -3.17
N PRO A 110 -1.55 -15.60 -1.96
CA PRO A 110 -0.31 -15.45 -1.19
C PRO A 110 0.31 -16.82 -0.90
N GLY A 111 1.62 -16.93 -1.06
CA GLY A 111 2.39 -18.11 -0.68
C GLY A 111 2.56 -18.24 0.83
N PRO A 112 3.03 -19.40 1.33
CA PRO A 112 3.16 -19.66 2.77
C PRO A 112 4.14 -18.73 3.48
N ASP A 113 5.11 -18.18 2.75
CA ASP A 113 6.09 -17.26 3.30
C ASP A 113 5.70 -15.79 3.12
N ASP A 114 4.64 -15.47 2.36
CA ASP A 114 4.27 -14.09 2.10
C ASP A 114 3.72 -13.43 3.36
N VAL A 115 4.15 -12.19 3.61
CA VAL A 115 3.73 -11.41 4.78
C VAL A 115 2.95 -10.21 4.31
N PHE A 116 1.68 -10.16 4.70
CA PHE A 116 0.82 -9.01 4.50
C PHE A 116 0.82 -8.16 5.78
N THR A 117 1.35 -6.95 5.70
CA THR A 117 1.52 -6.04 6.83
C THR A 117 0.42 -5.00 6.88
N LEU A 118 0.24 -4.37 8.05
CA LEU A 118 -0.71 -3.27 8.22
C LEU A 118 -0.48 -2.12 7.22
N ASP A 119 0.77 -1.67 7.05
CA ASP A 119 1.11 -0.63 6.08
C ASP A 119 0.74 -1.05 4.65
N SER A 120 0.94 -2.32 4.31
CA SER A 120 0.53 -2.86 3.00
C SER A 120 -0.98 -2.90 2.85
N ALA A 121 -1.73 -3.19 3.91
CA ALA A 121 -3.19 -3.17 3.91
C ALA A 121 -3.74 -1.75 3.72
N ILE A 122 -3.21 -0.78 4.46
CA ILE A 122 -3.57 0.64 4.34
C ILE A 122 -3.29 1.13 2.91
N LEU A 123 -2.10 0.84 2.38
CA LEU A 123 -1.77 1.25 1.01
C LEU A 123 -2.59 0.53 -0.04
N SER A 124 -2.98 -0.74 0.17
CA SER A 124 -3.85 -1.44 -0.77
C SER A 124 -5.21 -0.74 -0.96
N LEU A 125 -5.71 -0.07 0.09
CA LEU A 125 -6.93 0.72 0.00
C LEU A 125 -6.70 2.01 -0.79
N TYR A 126 -5.59 2.72 -0.55
CA TYR A 126 -5.26 3.91 -1.34
C TYR A 126 -4.97 3.57 -2.82
N THR A 127 -4.30 2.46 -3.11
CA THR A 127 -3.94 2.08 -4.49
C THR A 127 -5.14 1.64 -5.32
N THR A 128 -6.15 1.05 -4.69
CA THR A 128 -7.33 0.50 -5.37
C THR A 128 -8.53 1.44 -5.35
N PHE A 129 -8.45 2.55 -4.61
CA PHE A 129 -9.52 3.52 -4.48
C PHE A 129 -9.83 4.23 -5.80
N ARG A 130 -11.12 4.43 -6.07
CA ARG A 130 -11.65 5.06 -7.27
C ARG A 130 -12.40 6.34 -6.92
N ALA A 131 -11.70 7.46 -6.98
CA ALA A 131 -12.23 8.78 -6.63
C ALA A 131 -13.49 9.13 -7.43
N GLU A 132 -13.57 8.72 -8.70
CA GLU A 132 -14.73 8.98 -9.56
C GLU A 132 -16.00 8.24 -9.13
N VAL A 133 -15.88 7.17 -8.35
CA VAL A 133 -17.01 6.43 -7.79
C VAL A 133 -17.44 7.03 -6.44
N ALA A 134 -16.53 7.74 -5.77
CA ALA A 134 -16.72 8.28 -4.43
C ALA A 134 -17.38 9.68 -4.41
N GLU A 135 -17.65 10.28 -5.57
CA GLU A 135 -18.37 11.56 -5.66
C GLU A 135 -19.75 11.46 -4.99
N GLY A 136 -20.02 12.31 -4.00
CA GLY A 136 -21.27 12.31 -3.24
C GLY A 136 -21.46 11.10 -2.31
N VAL A 137 -20.43 10.27 -2.13
CA VAL A 137 -20.46 9.13 -1.20
C VAL A 137 -19.97 9.58 0.18
N GLN A 138 -20.71 9.18 1.22
CA GLN A 138 -20.32 9.29 2.62
C GLN A 138 -20.55 7.95 3.29
N ILE A 139 -19.47 7.23 3.58
CA ILE A 139 -19.55 5.92 4.24
C ILE A 139 -18.24 5.58 4.94
N THR A 140 -18.34 4.87 6.05
CA THR A 140 -17.18 4.40 6.82
C THR A 140 -17.15 2.87 6.88
N TYR A 141 -16.02 2.30 6.49
CA TYR A 141 -15.75 0.87 6.56
C TYR A 141 -14.79 0.54 7.69
N GLU A 142 -15.04 -0.54 8.43
CA GLU A 142 -14.03 -1.24 9.24
C GLU A 142 -13.69 -2.58 8.58
N ILE A 143 -12.42 -2.81 8.27
CA ILE A 143 -11.95 -4.02 7.60
C ILE A 143 -11.04 -4.78 8.56
N ARG A 144 -11.43 -6.01 8.89
CA ARG A 144 -10.72 -6.93 9.78
C ARG A 144 -10.13 -8.07 8.96
N TYR A 145 -8.82 -8.06 8.75
CA TYR A 145 -8.12 -9.15 8.05
C TYR A 145 -7.88 -10.35 8.98
N ASP A 146 -7.60 -10.07 10.24
CA ASP A 146 -7.57 -11.02 11.35
C ASP A 146 -7.93 -10.29 12.66
N ASP A 147 -7.69 -10.91 13.83
CA ASP A 147 -8.04 -10.32 15.12
C ASP A 147 -7.10 -9.16 15.56
N ARG A 148 -5.95 -9.00 14.90
CA ARG A 148 -4.94 -7.96 15.18
C ARG A 148 -4.87 -6.90 14.08
N MET A 149 -4.98 -7.30 12.82
CA MET A 149 -4.89 -6.41 11.67
C MET A 149 -6.27 -5.89 11.30
N ILE A 150 -6.58 -4.70 11.82
CA ILE A 150 -7.82 -3.98 11.61
C ILE A 150 -7.48 -2.61 11.03
N VAL A 151 -8.18 -2.22 9.97
CA VAL A 151 -8.08 -0.88 9.37
C VAL A 151 -9.48 -0.31 9.22
N HIS A 152 -9.57 1.01 9.09
CA HIS A 152 -10.80 1.69 8.73
C HIS A 152 -10.58 2.63 7.56
N ALA A 153 -11.61 2.79 6.72
CA ALA A 153 -11.62 3.70 5.59
C ALA A 153 -12.83 4.62 5.68
N LEU A 154 -12.59 5.92 5.71
CA LEU A 154 -13.61 6.96 5.69
C LEU A 154 -13.65 7.53 4.27
N ILE A 155 -14.81 7.43 3.63
CA ILE A 155 -15.03 8.01 2.30
C ILE A 155 -15.89 9.24 2.49
N GLU A 156 -15.39 10.37 1.98
CA GLU A 156 -16.09 11.65 2.01
C GLU A 156 -15.71 12.46 0.77
N ASP A 157 -16.70 12.83 -0.03
CA ASP A 157 -16.58 13.76 -1.16
C ASP A 157 -15.43 13.44 -2.14
N GLY A 158 -15.43 12.24 -2.71
CA GLY A 158 -14.40 11.81 -3.67
C GLY A 158 -13.04 11.47 -3.06
N ALA A 159 -12.88 11.59 -1.73
CA ALA A 159 -11.65 11.27 -1.02
C ALA A 159 -11.80 10.04 -0.12
N VAL A 160 -10.68 9.39 0.16
CA VAL A 160 -10.56 8.34 1.16
C VAL A 160 -9.51 8.72 2.19
N LYS A 161 -9.82 8.48 3.46
CA LYS A 161 -8.85 8.50 4.55
C LYS A 161 -8.83 7.13 5.22
N VAL A 162 -7.65 6.53 5.27
CA VAL A 162 -7.45 5.20 5.86
C VAL A 162 -6.62 5.32 7.14
N GLY A 163 -7.01 4.58 8.17
CA GLY A 163 -6.31 4.52 9.44
C GLY A 163 -6.25 3.12 10.03
N GLU A 164 -5.40 2.95 11.04
CA GLU A 164 -5.27 1.71 11.80
C GLU A 164 -6.34 1.60 12.89
N GLY A 165 -6.79 0.38 13.12
CA GLY A 165 -7.61 0.02 14.26
C GLY A 165 -9.11 0.12 14.00
N ARG A 166 -9.86 -0.20 15.05
CA ARG A 166 -11.32 -0.18 15.02
C ARG A 166 -11.85 1.23 14.91
N PHE A 167 -13.01 1.37 14.28
CA PHE A 167 -13.69 2.66 14.17
C PHE A 167 -15.11 2.55 14.75
N ALA A 168 -15.33 3.23 15.86
CA ALA A 168 -16.64 3.26 16.50
C ALA A 168 -17.64 3.97 15.58
N GLY A 169 -18.70 3.27 15.17
CA GLY A 169 -19.71 3.80 14.26
C GLY A 169 -19.43 3.60 12.78
N ALA A 170 -18.59 2.62 12.39
CA ALA A 170 -18.51 2.19 11.00
C ALA A 170 -19.89 1.74 10.50
N ASP A 171 -20.26 2.15 9.28
CA ASP A 171 -21.51 1.76 8.61
C ASP A 171 -21.49 0.29 8.21
N LEU A 172 -20.30 -0.21 7.84
CA LEU A 172 -20.07 -1.62 7.51
C LEU A 172 -18.77 -2.13 8.13
N VAL A 173 -18.87 -3.24 8.86
CA VAL A 173 -17.72 -4.04 9.29
C VAL A 173 -17.57 -5.25 8.37
N VAL A 174 -16.40 -5.44 7.78
CA VAL A 174 -16.07 -6.60 6.94
C VAL A 174 -14.97 -7.40 7.61
N LYS A 175 -15.24 -8.68 7.90
CA LYS A 175 -14.25 -9.62 8.45
C LYS A 175 -13.87 -10.68 7.42
N ALA A 176 -12.60 -10.71 7.05
CA ALA A 176 -12.03 -11.79 6.26
C ALA A 176 -11.90 -13.05 7.11
N THR A 177 -12.36 -14.19 6.59
CA THR A 177 -12.21 -15.49 7.25
C THR A 177 -11.15 -16.35 6.57
N SER A 178 -10.68 -15.96 5.39
CA SER A 178 -9.54 -16.53 4.70
C SER A 178 -8.61 -15.43 4.16
N GLY A 179 -7.31 -15.73 4.07
CA GLY A 179 -6.29 -14.72 3.77
C GLY A 179 -6.46 -14.01 2.42
N ALA A 180 -7.04 -14.68 1.42
CA ALA A 180 -7.25 -14.12 0.09
C ALA A 180 -8.67 -13.61 -0.17
N ALA A 181 -9.61 -13.76 0.77
CA ALA A 181 -11.01 -13.41 0.54
C ALA A 181 -11.20 -11.95 0.10
N MET A 182 -10.44 -11.02 0.69
CA MET A 182 -10.51 -9.61 0.31
C MET A 182 -9.94 -9.37 -1.09
N LEU A 183 -8.82 -10.02 -1.44
CA LEU A 183 -8.23 -9.90 -2.78
C LEU A 183 -9.18 -10.46 -3.84
N ASP A 184 -9.75 -11.65 -3.60
CA ASP A 184 -10.74 -12.27 -4.50
C ASP A 184 -11.93 -11.33 -4.72
N LEU A 185 -12.41 -10.67 -3.66
CA LEU A 185 -13.53 -9.73 -3.73
C LEU A 185 -13.16 -8.48 -4.54
N MET A 186 -12.04 -7.83 -4.22
CA MET A 186 -11.61 -6.56 -4.86
C MET A 186 -11.20 -6.75 -6.33
N SER A 187 -10.71 -7.94 -6.69
CA SER A 187 -10.37 -8.30 -8.08
C SER A 187 -11.55 -8.85 -8.89
N GLY A 188 -12.72 -9.01 -8.26
CA GLY A 188 -13.92 -9.54 -8.92
C GLY A 188 -13.90 -11.04 -9.18
N GLN A 189 -12.96 -11.80 -8.59
CA GLN A 189 -12.94 -13.27 -8.65
C GLN A 189 -14.11 -13.91 -7.89
N VAL A 190 -14.63 -13.22 -6.87
CA VAL A 190 -15.85 -13.62 -6.14
C VAL A 190 -16.75 -12.40 -5.98
N SER A 191 -18.07 -12.60 -6.09
CA SER A 191 -19.03 -11.53 -5.80
C SER A 191 -19.20 -11.29 -4.30
N ALA A 192 -19.65 -10.09 -3.91
CA ALA A 192 -19.98 -9.75 -2.52
C ALA A 192 -20.99 -10.76 -1.91
N ALA A 193 -22.08 -11.04 -2.63
CA ALA A 193 -23.11 -11.99 -2.21
C ALA A 193 -22.55 -13.41 -2.02
N GLU A 194 -21.70 -13.87 -2.94
CA GLU A 194 -21.09 -15.19 -2.86
C GLU A 194 -20.08 -15.28 -1.70
N ALA A 195 -19.26 -14.26 -1.50
CA ALA A 195 -18.27 -14.22 -0.43
C ALA A 195 -18.93 -14.33 0.96
N VAL A 196 -20.06 -13.64 1.16
CA VAL A 196 -20.87 -13.74 2.39
C VAL A 196 -21.55 -15.10 2.49
N ARG A 197 -22.25 -15.56 1.43
CA ARG A 197 -22.98 -16.84 1.41
C ARG A 197 -22.09 -18.05 1.68
N THR A 198 -20.85 -18.03 1.17
CA THR A 198 -19.87 -19.12 1.35
C THR A 198 -19.07 -18.99 2.64
N GLY A 199 -19.27 -17.92 3.42
CA GLY A 199 -18.57 -17.67 4.67
C GLY A 199 -17.10 -17.25 4.51
N LYS A 200 -16.65 -16.90 3.29
CA LYS A 200 -15.31 -16.32 3.04
C LYS A 200 -15.17 -14.92 3.66
N LEU A 201 -16.29 -14.20 3.76
CA LEU A 201 -16.41 -12.94 4.47
C LEU A 201 -17.60 -13.01 5.42
N ALA A 202 -17.47 -12.37 6.59
CA ALA A 202 -18.59 -12.03 7.44
C ALA A 202 -18.76 -10.51 7.44
N ILE A 203 -20.00 -10.03 7.50
CA ILE A 203 -20.29 -8.59 7.58
C ILE A 203 -21.20 -8.26 8.76
N GLU A 204 -21.00 -7.08 9.34
CA GLU A 204 -21.95 -6.41 10.22
C GLU A 204 -22.37 -5.11 9.52
N GLY A 205 -23.56 -5.08 8.91
CA GLY A 205 -24.03 -4.01 8.02
C GLY A 205 -24.84 -4.57 6.85
N ASP A 206 -25.08 -3.77 5.81
CA ASP A 206 -25.85 -4.18 4.64
C ASP A 206 -24.95 -4.74 3.51
N LEU A 207 -25.48 -5.69 2.74
CA LEU A 207 -24.80 -6.21 1.55
C LEU A 207 -24.61 -5.12 0.48
N ALA A 208 -25.54 -4.16 0.39
CA ALA A 208 -25.44 -3.04 -0.53
C ALA A 208 -24.19 -2.17 -0.28
N ASP A 209 -23.80 -2.00 0.99
CA ASP A 209 -22.60 -1.25 1.37
C ASP A 209 -21.32 -2.02 1.00
N LEU A 210 -21.36 -3.35 1.08
CA LEU A 210 -20.27 -4.21 0.61
C LEU A 210 -20.14 -4.14 -0.91
N GLU A 211 -21.25 -4.12 -1.65
CA GLU A 211 -21.24 -3.93 -3.11
C GLU A 211 -20.74 -2.53 -3.50
N LEU A 212 -21.06 -1.50 -2.72
CA LEU A 212 -20.47 -0.17 -2.88
C LEU A 212 -18.96 -0.20 -2.61
N MET A 213 -18.50 -0.91 -1.57
CA MET A 213 -17.07 -1.06 -1.27
C MET A 213 -16.31 -1.65 -2.46
N VAL A 214 -16.84 -2.67 -3.14
CA VAL A 214 -16.22 -3.26 -4.35
C VAL A 214 -16.15 -2.28 -5.52
N ARG A 215 -17.09 -1.34 -5.61
CA ARG A 215 -17.05 -0.30 -6.65
C ARG A 215 -16.05 0.80 -6.32
N LEU A 216 -15.94 1.17 -5.04
CA LEU A 216 -15.01 2.17 -4.51
C LEU A 216 -13.57 1.68 -4.53
N PHE A 217 -13.34 0.39 -4.28
CA PHE A 217 -12.02 -0.24 -4.23
C PHE A 217 -11.98 -1.40 -5.23
N HIS A 218 -11.15 -1.29 -6.27
CA HIS A 218 -11.09 -2.30 -7.31
C HIS A 218 -9.68 -2.52 -7.84
N VAL A 219 -9.31 -3.80 -7.97
CA VAL A 219 -8.09 -4.21 -8.70
C VAL A 219 -8.51 -4.61 -10.12
N PRO A 220 -8.20 -3.80 -11.15
CA PRO A 220 -8.53 -4.16 -12.51
C PRO A 220 -7.67 -5.33 -12.99
N ALA A 221 -8.23 -6.15 -13.89
CA ALA A 221 -7.49 -7.23 -14.53
C ALA A 221 -6.25 -6.71 -15.29
N ALA A 222 -5.19 -7.51 -15.34
CA ALA A 222 -4.07 -7.23 -16.22
C ALA A 222 -4.55 -7.27 -17.69
N PRO A 223 -4.07 -6.36 -18.56
CA PRO A 223 -4.42 -6.42 -19.97
C PRO A 223 -3.94 -7.74 -20.57
N GLU A 224 -4.82 -8.42 -21.31
CA GLU A 224 -4.44 -9.64 -22.03
C GLU A 224 -3.39 -9.30 -23.10
N PRO A 225 -2.31 -10.09 -23.24
CA PRO A 225 -1.36 -9.91 -24.33
C PRO A 225 -2.12 -10.04 -25.67
N PRO A 226 -1.87 -9.16 -26.64
CA PRO A 226 -2.58 -9.20 -27.92
C PRO A 226 -2.40 -10.57 -28.58
N SER A 227 -3.50 -11.20 -28.98
CA SER A 227 -3.50 -12.48 -29.68
C SER A 227 -3.10 -12.26 -31.15
N GLY A 228 -1.87 -12.66 -31.49
CA GLY A 228 -1.33 -12.58 -32.86
C GLY A 228 0.14 -12.14 -32.91
N ILE A 229 0.79 -12.33 -34.06
CA ILE A 229 2.14 -11.78 -34.29
C ILE A 229 1.99 -10.27 -34.46
N VAL A 230 2.34 -9.52 -33.41
CA VAL A 230 2.56 -8.08 -33.51
C VAL A 230 4.02 -7.89 -33.96
N VAL A 231 4.24 -7.75 -35.27
CA VAL A 231 5.49 -7.20 -35.78
C VAL A 231 5.44 -5.69 -35.50
N ARG A 232 6.27 -5.23 -34.57
CA ARG A 232 6.54 -3.79 -34.39
C ARG A 232 7.59 -3.33 -35.38
#